data_AF-A0A7R8ZVH2-F1
#
_entry.id   AF-A0A7R8ZVH2-F1
#
_cell.length_a   1.000
_cell.length_b   1.000
_cell.length_c   1.000
_cell.angle_alpha   90.00
_cell.angle_beta   90.00
_cell.angle_gamma   90.00
#
_symmetry.space_group_name_H-M   'P 1'
#
loop_
_entity.id
_entity.type
_entity.pdbx_description
1 polymer ?
#
loop_
_entity_poly.entity_id
_entity_poly.type
_entity_poly.pdbx_seq_one_letter_code
_entity_poly.pdbx_strand_id
1 'polypeptide(L)'
;MEELTLTVLATDNIHDPRRLASTTVNVQLVHSNQNRPRFPACDMYKPSVREESSVGTEVLKVAAIDEDSGEEGVIEYSIVQVPGATRSNFVIDANTGQIRTLRSFDRDEPVSERRLTLPIRATDKGRPPLDAICMITVEVQDINDNPPLFDQTRYEVNVPQDASVGSDWLRLAAMDHDEGLNSEVSFSLEHHERDGFFQVDNKTGVLKLIRPLNSVRPESGWDI
;
A
#
# COMPACT_ATOMS: atom_id res chain seq x y z
N MET A 1 -0.98 -41.55 22.98
CA MET A 1 -1.89 -41.00 24.00
C MET A 1 -1.81 -41.91 25.20
N GLU A 2 -1.28 -41.39 26.31
CA GLU A 2 -1.18 -42.12 27.57
C GLU A 2 -2.19 -41.50 28.54
N GLU A 3 -2.99 -42.34 29.18
CA GLU A 3 -4.01 -41.93 30.14
C GLU A 3 -3.64 -42.46 31.53
N LEU A 4 -3.58 -41.57 32.50
CA LEU A 4 -3.32 -41.89 33.90
C LEU A 4 -4.61 -41.70 34.69
N THR A 5 -5.11 -42.77 35.30
CA THR A 5 -6.21 -42.68 36.26
C THR A 5 -5.64 -42.59 37.67
N LEU A 6 -5.85 -41.46 38.33
CA LEU A 6 -5.44 -41.21 39.71
C LEU A 6 -6.64 -41.41 40.65
N THR A 7 -6.47 -42.18 41.72
CA THR A 7 -7.49 -42.27 42.78
C THR A 7 -7.21 -41.22 43.84
N VAL A 8 -8.18 -40.33 44.07
CA VAL A 8 -8.11 -39.27 45.09
C VAL A 8 -8.98 -39.66 46.28
N LEU A 9 -8.42 -39.61 47.48
CA LEU A 9 -9.10 -39.92 48.74
C LEU A 9 -9.36 -38.62 49.52
N ALA A 10 -10.57 -38.48 50.06
CA ALA A 10 -10.96 -37.42 50.99
C ALA A 10 -11.38 -38.05 52.34
N THR A 11 -10.90 -37.48 53.44
CA THR A 11 -11.11 -38.03 54.79
C THR A 11 -11.54 -36.93 55.76
N ASP A 12 -12.55 -37.17 56.59
CA ASP A 12 -12.87 -36.27 57.71
C ASP A 12 -11.90 -36.46 58.90
N ASN A 13 -11.70 -35.38 59.68
CA ASN A 13 -10.66 -35.32 60.72
C ASN A 13 -11.15 -35.59 62.16
N ILE A 14 -12.46 -35.82 62.37
CA ILE A 14 -13.07 -35.63 63.71
C ILE A 14 -13.79 -36.87 64.27
N HIS A 15 -13.92 -37.98 63.54
CA HIS A 15 -14.57 -39.20 64.07
C HIS A 15 -13.76 -40.47 63.85
N ASP A 16 -13.87 -41.41 64.79
CA ASP A 16 -13.35 -42.78 64.69
C ASP A 16 -14.56 -43.76 64.68
N PRO A 17 -14.78 -44.52 63.59
CA PRO A 17 -13.97 -44.60 62.38
C PRO A 17 -14.16 -43.41 61.44
N ARG A 18 -13.06 -42.98 60.82
CA ARG A 18 -13.03 -41.88 59.83
C ARG A 18 -13.89 -42.25 58.61
N ARG A 19 -14.66 -41.30 58.09
CA ARG A 19 -15.40 -41.50 56.85
C ARG A 19 -14.49 -41.18 55.67
N LEU A 20 -14.43 -42.11 54.72
CA LEU A 20 -13.64 -41.98 53.50
C LEU A 20 -14.58 -41.78 52.31
N ALA A 21 -14.24 -40.83 51.45
CA ALA A 21 -14.76 -40.74 50.10
C ALA A 21 -13.59 -40.88 49.12
N SER A 22 -13.79 -41.58 48.01
CA SER A 22 -12.78 -41.71 46.96
C SER A 22 -13.39 -41.38 45.61
N THR A 23 -12.63 -40.73 44.76
CA THR A 23 -12.99 -40.50 43.35
C THR A 23 -11.79 -40.79 42.47
N THR A 24 -12.01 -40.85 41.15
CA THR A 24 -10.94 -40.97 40.16
C THR A 24 -10.80 -39.69 39.35
N VAL A 25 -9.57 -39.35 39.00
CA VAL A 25 -9.21 -38.25 38.11
C VAL A 25 -8.47 -38.84 36.92
N ASN A 26 -9.04 -38.70 35.73
CA ASN A 26 -8.36 -39.08 34.50
C ASN A 26 -7.49 -37.93 34.02
N VAL A 27 -6.19 -38.17 33.92
CA VAL A 27 -5.19 -37.23 33.42
C VAL A 27 -4.72 -37.72 32.06
N GLN A 28 -4.90 -36.90 31.04
CA GLN A 28 -4.40 -37.17 29.70
C GLN A 28 -3.03 -36.52 29.53
N LEU A 29 -2.01 -37.33 29.22
CA LEU A 29 -0.69 -36.84 28.87
C LEU A 29 -0.63 -36.58 27.36
N VAL A 30 -0.53 -35.30 27.00
CA VAL A 30 -0.25 -34.85 25.63
C VAL A 30 1.23 -34.49 25.50
N HIS A 31 1.83 -34.86 24.37
CA HIS A 31 3.18 -34.40 24.03
C HIS A 31 3.12 -32.91 23.73
N SER A 32 4.17 -32.17 24.10
CA SER A 32 4.28 -30.76 23.73
C SER A 32 4.59 -30.64 22.26
N ASN A 33 3.94 -29.67 21.60
CA ASN A 33 4.30 -29.27 20.25
C ASN A 33 5.79 -28.88 20.18
N GLN A 34 6.51 -29.33 19.14
CA GLN A 34 7.98 -29.25 19.10
C GLN A 34 8.50 -28.28 18.05
N ASN A 35 7.84 -28.18 16.90
CA ASN A 35 8.19 -27.26 15.84
C ASN A 35 7.14 -26.16 15.76
N ARG A 36 7.58 -25.02 15.26
CA ARG A 36 6.72 -23.85 15.08
C ARG A 36 6.71 -23.48 13.62
N PRO A 37 5.65 -22.82 13.13
CA PRO A 37 5.59 -22.40 11.75
C PRO A 37 6.76 -21.46 11.43
N ARG A 38 7.21 -21.48 10.18
CA ARG A 38 8.19 -20.52 9.66
C ARG A 38 7.81 -20.08 8.26
N PHE A 39 8.20 -18.86 7.88
CA PHE A 39 8.00 -18.31 6.54
C PHE A 39 9.34 -18.25 5.76
N PRO A 40 9.72 -19.28 4.99
CA PRO A 40 11.02 -19.31 4.30
C PRO A 40 11.20 -18.17 3.29
N ALA A 41 10.10 -17.70 2.70
CA ALA A 41 10.09 -16.65 1.68
C ALA A 41 9.80 -15.25 2.25
N CYS A 42 9.79 -15.07 3.58
CA CYS A 42 9.33 -13.82 4.20
C CYS A 42 10.05 -12.58 3.64
N ASP A 43 11.38 -12.61 3.56
CA ASP A 43 12.19 -11.49 3.09
C ASP A 43 12.04 -11.23 1.58
N MET A 44 11.60 -12.25 0.83
CA MET A 44 11.41 -12.19 -0.62
C MET A 44 10.07 -11.55 -1.00
N TYR A 45 9.12 -11.47 -0.07
CA TYR A 45 7.85 -10.82 -0.36
C TYR A 45 8.04 -9.32 -0.58
N LYS A 46 7.69 -8.86 -1.78
CA LYS A 46 7.65 -7.46 -2.23
C LYS A 46 6.35 -7.20 -3.00
N PRO A 47 5.19 -7.41 -2.37
CA PRO A 47 3.92 -7.24 -3.06
C PRO A 47 3.60 -5.77 -3.30
N SER A 48 2.85 -5.54 -4.37
CA SER A 48 2.33 -4.22 -4.70
C SER A 48 0.89 -4.33 -5.19
N VAL A 49 0.13 -3.26 -5.02
CA VAL A 49 -1.24 -3.13 -5.54
C VAL A 49 -1.38 -1.76 -6.17
N ARG A 50 -2.04 -1.66 -7.32
CA ARG A 50 -2.34 -0.33 -7.90
C ARG A 50 -3.40 0.36 -7.05
N GLU A 51 -3.28 1.66 -6.89
CA GLU A 51 -4.41 2.45 -6.42
C GLU A 51 -5.62 2.32 -7.35
N GLU A 52 -6.79 2.74 -6.86
CA GLU A 52 -8.09 2.57 -7.52
C GLU A 52 -8.49 1.12 -7.86
N SER A 53 -7.67 0.12 -7.50
CA SER A 53 -7.99 -1.29 -7.70
C SER A 53 -9.24 -1.67 -6.91
N SER A 54 -10.13 -2.41 -7.56
CA SER A 54 -11.37 -2.91 -6.97
C SER A 54 -11.14 -3.68 -5.65
N VAL A 55 -12.12 -3.63 -4.76
CA VAL A 55 -12.11 -4.41 -3.52
C VAL A 55 -12.02 -5.90 -3.82
N GLY A 56 -11.20 -6.62 -3.06
CA GLY A 56 -10.96 -8.06 -3.26
C GLY A 56 -9.87 -8.38 -4.27
N THR A 57 -9.12 -7.38 -4.74
CA THR A 57 -7.93 -7.56 -5.57
C THR A 57 -6.89 -8.39 -4.81
N GLU A 58 -6.34 -9.39 -5.48
CA GLU A 58 -5.29 -10.26 -4.93
C GLU A 58 -3.96 -9.51 -4.83
N VAL A 59 -3.34 -9.57 -3.66
CA VAL A 59 -2.08 -8.87 -3.35
C VAL A 59 -0.90 -9.83 -3.35
N LEU A 60 -1.04 -10.94 -2.62
CA LEU A 60 0.01 -11.92 -2.41
C LEU A 60 -0.60 -13.22 -1.86
N LYS A 61 0.03 -14.35 -2.13
CA LYS A 61 -0.20 -15.59 -1.39
C LYS A 61 1.05 -15.94 -0.59
N VAL A 62 0.92 -15.97 0.74
CA VAL A 62 2.00 -16.37 1.64
C VAL A 62 1.98 -17.88 1.88
N ALA A 63 3.13 -18.43 2.26
CA ALA A 63 3.25 -19.81 2.67
C ALA A 63 4.21 -19.92 3.86
N ALA A 64 3.69 -20.43 4.97
CA ALA A 64 4.48 -20.94 6.06
C ALA A 64 4.60 -22.47 5.95
N ILE A 65 5.62 -23.02 6.60
CA ILE A 65 5.83 -24.46 6.73
C ILE A 65 6.01 -24.80 8.21
N ASP A 66 5.51 -25.97 8.59
CA ASP A 66 5.71 -26.59 9.89
C ASP A 66 6.20 -28.02 9.67
N GLU A 67 7.11 -28.49 10.51
CA GLU A 67 7.74 -29.81 10.41
C GLU A 67 7.01 -30.88 11.24
N ASP A 68 6.01 -30.47 12.04
CA ASP A 68 5.17 -31.39 12.79
C ASP A 68 4.17 -32.15 11.90
N SER A 69 3.73 -33.31 12.39
CA SER A 69 2.84 -34.22 11.65
C SER A 69 1.40 -34.13 12.14
N GLY A 70 0.43 -34.41 11.27
CA GLY A 70 -0.99 -34.38 11.63
C GLY A 70 -1.47 -32.95 11.93
N GLU A 71 -2.38 -32.80 12.90
CA GLU A 71 -2.95 -31.50 13.26
C GLU A 71 -1.89 -30.51 13.78
N GLU A 72 -0.82 -30.99 14.42
CA GLU A 72 0.25 -30.13 14.97
C GLU A 72 1.04 -29.39 13.87
N GLY A 73 1.03 -29.90 12.63
CA GLY A 73 1.61 -29.20 11.47
C GLY A 73 0.61 -28.39 10.64
N VAL A 74 -0.68 -28.37 11.00
CA VAL A 74 -1.71 -27.64 10.26
C VAL A 74 -1.63 -26.16 10.62
N ILE A 75 -1.39 -25.33 9.61
CA ILE A 75 -1.19 -23.90 9.75
C ILE A 75 -2.49 -23.14 9.49
N GLU A 76 -2.78 -22.18 10.37
CA GLU A 76 -3.82 -21.17 10.21
C GLU A 76 -3.20 -19.77 10.12
N TYR A 77 -3.58 -19.01 9.10
CA TYR A 77 -3.06 -17.66 8.85
C TYR A 77 -3.99 -16.58 9.41
N SER A 78 -3.40 -15.50 9.92
CA SER A 78 -4.13 -14.30 10.35
C SER A 78 -3.29 -13.04 10.15
N ILE A 79 -3.96 -11.89 10.04
CA ILE A 79 -3.28 -10.58 10.09
C ILE A 79 -3.28 -10.12 11.54
N VAL A 80 -2.11 -9.79 12.08
CA VAL A 80 -2.00 -9.27 13.45
C VAL A 80 -2.56 -7.85 13.46
N GLN A 81 -3.56 -7.60 14.30
CA GLN A 81 -4.17 -6.28 14.41
C GLN A 81 -3.19 -5.30 15.05
N VAL A 82 -2.94 -4.18 14.37
CA VAL A 82 -2.08 -3.12 14.89
C VAL A 82 -2.91 -2.23 15.84
N PRO A 83 -2.47 -2.00 17.08
CA PRO A 83 -3.17 -1.10 18.01
C PRO A 83 -3.35 0.30 17.40
N GLY A 84 -4.58 0.83 17.48
CA GLY A 84 -4.92 2.15 16.94
C GLY A 84 -5.43 2.14 15.49
N ALA A 85 -5.37 1.01 14.78
CA ALA A 85 -6.01 0.88 13.48
C ALA A 85 -7.54 0.73 13.64
N THR A 86 -8.30 1.67 13.08
CA THR A 86 -9.77 1.66 13.11
C THR A 86 -10.38 0.70 12.07
N ARG A 87 -9.65 0.38 10.99
CA ARG A 87 -10.08 -0.52 9.92
C ARG A 87 -8.88 -1.32 9.36
N SER A 88 -9.12 -2.58 8.99
CA SER A 88 -8.14 -3.41 8.29
C SER A 88 -8.15 -3.09 6.80
N ASN A 89 -6.97 -2.86 6.22
CA ASN A 89 -6.81 -2.60 4.77
C ASN A 89 -6.85 -3.89 3.93
N PHE A 90 -6.59 -5.04 4.56
CA PHE A 90 -6.42 -6.32 3.90
C PHE A 90 -7.12 -7.43 4.67
N VAL A 91 -7.43 -8.51 3.97
CA VAL A 91 -7.91 -9.78 4.52
C VAL A 91 -6.99 -10.90 4.06
N ILE A 92 -6.79 -11.90 4.91
CA ILE A 92 -6.08 -13.14 4.57
C ILE A 92 -7.03 -14.32 4.72
N ASP A 93 -6.99 -15.23 3.76
CA ASP A 93 -7.66 -16.52 3.88
C ASP A 93 -6.86 -17.43 4.83
N ALA A 94 -7.53 -17.87 5.89
CA ALA A 94 -6.91 -18.56 7.02
C ALA A 94 -6.28 -19.91 6.64
N ASN A 95 -6.71 -20.55 5.56
CA ASN A 95 -6.24 -21.88 5.17
C ASN A 95 -5.23 -21.84 4.01
N THR A 96 -5.35 -20.84 3.13
CA THR A 96 -4.56 -20.75 1.90
C THR A 96 -3.47 -19.70 1.94
N GLY A 97 -3.53 -18.76 2.89
CA GLY A 97 -2.59 -17.64 2.97
C GLY A 97 -2.78 -16.60 1.87
N GLN A 98 -3.90 -16.63 1.13
CA GLN A 98 -4.18 -15.63 0.08
C GLN A 98 -4.61 -14.30 0.71
N ILE A 99 -3.92 -13.22 0.36
CA ILE A 99 -4.16 -11.86 0.83
C ILE A 99 -4.88 -11.07 -0.25
N ARG A 100 -5.95 -10.37 0.14
CA ARG A 100 -6.75 -9.52 -0.75
C ARG A 100 -7.03 -8.15 -0.11
N THR A 101 -7.30 -7.16 -0.95
CA THR A 101 -7.69 -5.81 -0.49
C THR A 101 -9.10 -5.82 0.09
N LEU A 102 -9.34 -5.06 1.16
CA LEU A 102 -10.68 -4.81 1.75
C LEU A 102 -11.29 -3.48 1.31
N ARG A 103 -10.51 -2.62 0.67
CA ARG A 103 -10.92 -1.33 0.13
C ARG A 103 -10.09 -1.00 -1.10
N SER A 104 -10.53 0.00 -1.86
CA SER A 104 -9.67 0.71 -2.80
C SER A 104 -8.72 1.62 -2.04
N PHE A 105 -7.51 1.78 -2.57
CA PHE A 105 -6.53 2.75 -2.10
C PHE A 105 -6.53 3.98 -2.98
N ASP A 106 -6.09 5.08 -2.38
CA ASP A 106 -5.74 6.35 -3.00
C ASP A 106 -4.33 6.62 -2.48
N ARG A 107 -3.35 6.68 -3.38
CA ARG A 107 -1.92 6.77 -3.06
C ARG A 107 -1.53 8.20 -2.73
N ASP A 108 -2.26 9.18 -3.25
CA ASP A 108 -1.87 10.58 -3.19
C ASP A 108 -2.15 11.18 -1.81
N GLU A 109 -3.30 10.85 -1.21
CA GLU A 109 -3.61 11.30 0.14
C GLU A 109 -4.33 10.25 1.00
N PRO A 110 -3.79 9.90 2.20
CA PRO A 110 -2.57 10.41 2.81
C PRO A 110 -1.30 9.64 2.39
N VAL A 111 -0.16 10.34 2.30
CA VAL A 111 1.18 9.78 1.98
C VAL A 111 1.57 8.56 2.85
N SER A 112 1.04 8.48 4.08
CA SER A 112 1.24 7.33 4.97
C SER A 112 0.68 6.01 4.42
N GLU A 113 -0.23 6.04 3.45
CA GLU A 113 -0.84 4.86 2.83
C GLU A 113 -0.08 4.33 1.61
N ARG A 114 0.97 5.02 1.14
CA ARG A 114 1.82 4.53 0.03
C ARG A 114 2.51 3.20 0.34
N ARG A 115 2.83 2.96 1.61
CA ARG A 115 3.48 1.73 2.08
C ARG A 115 2.82 1.24 3.36
N LEU A 116 2.12 0.11 3.24
CA LEU A 116 1.36 -0.47 4.34
C LEU A 116 2.11 -1.67 4.91
N THR A 117 2.33 -1.68 6.22
CA THR A 117 2.97 -2.81 6.90
C THR A 117 1.92 -3.80 7.39
N LEU A 118 2.06 -5.06 6.98
CA LEU A 118 1.17 -6.17 7.27
C LEU A 118 1.93 -7.26 8.04
N PRO A 119 1.80 -7.32 9.37
CA PRO A 119 2.27 -8.46 10.16
C PRO A 119 1.36 -9.68 9.92
N ILE A 120 1.86 -10.68 9.22
CA ILE A 120 1.13 -11.94 8.98
C ILE A 120 1.57 -12.98 10.00
N ARG A 121 0.63 -13.53 10.75
CA ARG A 121 0.85 -14.64 11.69
C ARG A 121 0.46 -15.96 11.04
N ALA A 122 1.32 -16.97 11.18
CA ALA A 122 0.99 -18.37 10.98
C ALA A 122 1.01 -19.05 12.35
N THR A 123 -0.08 -19.73 12.71
CA THR A 123 -0.22 -20.47 13.98
C THR A 123 -0.50 -21.93 13.66
N ASP A 124 0.20 -22.85 14.33
CA ASP A 124 -0.12 -24.27 14.23
C ASP A 124 -1.32 -24.65 15.13
N LYS A 125 -1.81 -25.90 15.00
CA LYS A 125 -2.85 -26.44 15.89
C LYS A 125 -2.29 -27.37 16.98
N GLY A 126 -1.02 -27.19 17.32
CA GLY A 126 -0.36 -27.89 18.43
C GLY A 126 -0.96 -27.55 19.79
N ARG A 127 -0.57 -28.32 20.82
CA ARG A 127 -0.97 -28.07 22.22
C ARG A 127 0.26 -28.02 23.13
N PRO A 128 0.73 -26.84 23.55
CA PRO A 128 0.22 -25.51 23.20
C PRO A 128 0.49 -25.15 21.73
N PRO A 129 -0.29 -24.23 21.13
CA PRO A 129 -0.03 -23.76 19.78
C PRO A 129 1.23 -22.89 19.74
N LEU A 130 2.00 -22.98 18.65
CA LEU A 130 3.12 -22.10 18.38
C LEU A 130 2.85 -21.26 17.12
N ASP A 131 3.42 -20.04 17.07
CA ASP A 131 3.16 -19.10 15.99
C ASP A 131 4.39 -18.36 15.51
N ALA A 132 4.48 -18.04 14.22
CA ALA A 132 5.49 -17.13 13.67
C ALA A 132 4.84 -15.95 12.96
N ILE A 133 5.56 -14.83 12.94
CA ILE A 133 5.14 -13.59 12.30
C ILE A 133 6.10 -13.25 11.16
N CYS A 134 5.54 -12.94 9.99
CA CYS A 134 6.25 -12.37 8.85
C CYS A 134 5.79 -10.92 8.63
N MET A 135 6.74 -9.99 8.60
CA MET A 135 6.46 -8.57 8.37
C MET A 135 6.55 -8.27 6.87
N ILE A 136 5.40 -7.98 6.25
CA ILE A 136 5.31 -7.70 4.81
C ILE A 136 4.98 -6.22 4.61
N THR A 137 5.69 -5.54 3.71
CA THR A 137 5.31 -4.18 3.29
C THR A 137 4.67 -4.26 1.91
N VAL A 138 3.40 -3.85 1.81
CA VAL A 138 2.69 -3.70 0.54
C VAL A 138 2.89 -2.28 0.04
N GLU A 139 3.34 -2.14 -1.21
CA GLU A 139 3.48 -0.86 -1.89
C GLU A 139 2.23 -0.55 -2.72
N VAL A 140 1.65 0.64 -2.54
CA VAL A 140 0.58 1.13 -3.40
C VAL A 140 1.23 1.80 -4.60
N GLN A 141 0.97 1.28 -5.79
CA GLN A 141 1.50 1.77 -7.05
C GLN A 141 0.63 2.88 -7.60
N ASP A 142 1.34 3.90 -8.08
CA ASP A 142 0.82 5.06 -8.78
C ASP A 142 0.12 4.66 -10.09
N ILE A 143 -1.02 5.29 -10.35
CA ILE A 143 -1.61 5.36 -11.70
C ILE A 143 -1.62 6.82 -12.15
N ASN A 144 -1.88 7.05 -13.44
CA ASN A 144 -2.04 8.42 -13.94
C ASN A 144 -3.53 8.79 -13.87
N ASP A 145 -3.97 9.24 -12.71
CA ASP A 145 -5.36 9.66 -12.45
C ASP A 145 -5.47 11.13 -12.04
N ASN A 146 -4.38 11.82 -11.77
CA ASN A 146 -4.38 13.27 -11.58
C ASN A 146 -3.90 13.99 -12.85
N PRO A 147 -4.69 14.93 -13.39
CA PRO A 147 -4.22 15.77 -14.49
C PRO A 147 -3.30 16.90 -13.97
N PRO A 148 -2.37 17.42 -14.79
CA PRO A 148 -1.59 18.61 -14.44
C PRO A 148 -2.48 19.83 -14.21
N LEU A 149 -2.20 20.58 -13.16
CA LEU A 149 -2.89 21.81 -12.78
C LEU A 149 -1.95 23.01 -12.85
N PHE A 150 -2.34 24.05 -13.59
CA PHE A 150 -1.63 25.33 -13.57
C PHE A 150 -1.76 26.01 -12.20
N ASP A 151 -0.70 26.70 -11.77
CA ASP A 151 -0.70 27.47 -10.51
C ASP A 151 -1.55 28.75 -10.60
N GLN A 152 -1.96 29.13 -11.80
CA GLN A 152 -2.84 30.27 -12.08
C GLN A 152 -3.91 29.89 -13.10
N THR A 153 -5.12 30.38 -12.88
CA THR A 153 -6.22 30.26 -13.86
C THR A 153 -6.01 31.15 -15.09
N ARG A 154 -5.19 32.20 -14.95
CA ARG A 154 -4.86 33.14 -16.02
C ARG A 154 -3.51 33.81 -15.74
N TYR A 155 -2.63 33.76 -16.74
CA TYR A 155 -1.41 34.54 -16.77
C TYR A 155 -1.58 35.80 -17.61
N GLU A 156 -1.04 36.92 -17.16
CA GLU A 156 -0.97 38.17 -17.91
C GLU A 156 0.47 38.64 -18.04
N VAL A 157 0.86 39.07 -19.25
CA VAL A 157 2.14 39.72 -19.49
C VAL A 157 1.97 40.83 -20.52
N ASN A 158 2.60 41.98 -20.28
CA ASN A 158 2.63 43.09 -21.21
C ASN A 158 3.98 43.09 -21.93
N VAL A 159 3.98 42.83 -23.24
CA VAL A 159 5.19 42.78 -24.07
C VAL A 159 5.27 44.04 -24.95
N PRO A 160 6.30 44.89 -24.80
CA PRO A 160 6.53 46.04 -25.67
C PRO A 160 6.79 45.61 -27.12
N GLN A 161 6.36 46.43 -28.09
CA GLN A 161 6.53 46.12 -29.51
C GLN A 161 8.01 46.10 -29.96
N ASP A 162 8.88 46.80 -29.24
CA ASP A 162 10.33 46.86 -29.43
C ASP A 162 11.09 45.81 -28.60
N ALA A 163 10.38 44.84 -28.02
CA ALA A 163 10.96 43.71 -27.31
C ALA A 163 12.01 42.98 -28.17
N SER A 164 13.17 42.69 -27.55
CA SER A 164 14.25 41.99 -28.22
C SER A 164 13.91 40.52 -28.43
N VAL A 165 14.15 40.00 -29.63
CA VAL A 165 14.05 38.56 -29.89
C VAL A 165 15.01 37.81 -28.95
N GLY A 166 14.52 36.71 -28.37
CA GLY A 166 15.23 35.92 -27.38
C GLY A 166 14.90 36.27 -25.93
N SER A 167 14.15 37.36 -25.68
CA SER A 167 13.71 37.77 -24.34
C SER A 167 12.66 36.83 -23.75
N ASP A 168 12.77 36.58 -22.45
CA ASP A 168 11.83 35.78 -21.66
C ASP A 168 10.79 36.70 -21.01
N TRP A 169 9.51 36.31 -21.10
CA TRP A 169 8.41 37.19 -20.71
C TRP A 169 7.57 36.61 -19.58
N LEU A 170 7.36 35.30 -19.59
CA LEU A 170 6.51 34.61 -18.63
C LEU A 170 7.09 33.24 -18.34
N ARG A 171 6.90 32.75 -17.11
CA ARG A 171 7.13 31.36 -16.76
C ARG A 171 5.80 30.76 -16.31
N LEU A 172 5.29 29.84 -17.11
CA LEU A 172 4.13 29.01 -16.76
C LEU A 172 4.59 27.96 -15.75
N ALA A 173 3.72 27.66 -14.78
CA ALA A 173 3.96 26.60 -13.81
C ALA A 173 2.69 25.74 -13.70
N ALA A 174 2.88 24.43 -13.89
CA ALA A 174 1.85 23.44 -13.64
C ALA A 174 2.44 22.29 -12.83
N MET A 175 1.62 21.69 -11.99
CA MET A 175 1.97 20.60 -11.09
C MET A 175 0.99 19.45 -11.29
N ASP A 176 1.53 18.24 -11.27
CA ASP A 176 0.76 17.01 -11.33
C ASP A 176 1.02 16.24 -10.03
N HIS A 177 -0.02 15.65 -9.45
CA HIS A 177 0.02 15.04 -8.12
C HIS A 177 0.50 13.59 -8.12
N ASP A 178 0.60 12.96 -9.29
CA ASP A 178 1.07 11.59 -9.48
C ASP A 178 2.58 11.43 -9.16
N GLU A 179 3.20 10.29 -9.49
CA GLU A 179 4.63 10.04 -9.27
C GLU A 179 5.44 9.72 -10.53
N GLY A 180 6.70 10.17 -10.53
CA GLY A 180 7.66 9.85 -11.57
C GLY A 180 7.20 10.37 -12.93
N LEU A 181 7.12 9.48 -13.93
CA LEU A 181 6.70 9.83 -15.29
C LEU A 181 5.24 10.30 -15.35
N ASN A 182 4.37 9.85 -14.44
CA ASN A 182 2.98 10.27 -14.43
C ASN A 182 2.87 11.75 -14.01
N SER A 183 3.80 12.23 -13.19
CA SER A 183 3.89 13.64 -12.78
C SER A 183 4.68 14.56 -13.73
N GLU A 184 5.21 14.04 -14.85
CA GLU A 184 6.07 14.83 -15.75
C GLU A 184 5.23 15.77 -16.64
N VAL A 185 5.32 17.06 -16.36
CA VAL A 185 4.61 18.10 -17.12
C VAL A 185 5.43 18.58 -18.31
N SER A 186 4.79 18.68 -19.49
CA SER A 186 5.38 19.32 -20.66
C SER A 186 4.48 20.41 -21.24
N PHE A 187 5.10 21.51 -21.68
CA PHE A 187 4.40 22.69 -22.21
C PHE A 187 4.45 22.74 -23.74
N SER A 188 3.34 23.13 -24.36
CA SER A 188 3.26 23.39 -25.80
C SER A 188 2.24 24.48 -26.09
N LEU A 189 2.34 25.11 -27.26
CA LEU A 189 1.36 26.09 -27.74
C LEU A 189 0.50 25.42 -28.81
N GLU A 190 -0.82 25.34 -28.58
CA GLU A 190 -1.76 24.64 -29.46
C GLU A 190 -1.83 25.24 -30.89
N HIS A 191 -1.47 26.51 -31.04
CA HIS A 191 -1.48 27.21 -32.32
C HIS A 191 -0.13 27.87 -32.61
N HIS A 192 0.82 27.07 -33.12
CA HIS A 192 2.07 27.59 -33.69
C HIS A 192 1.85 28.55 -34.87
N GLU A 193 0.71 28.41 -35.57
CA GLU A 193 0.51 28.99 -36.91
C GLU A 193 -0.11 30.40 -36.95
N ARG A 194 -0.83 30.85 -35.91
CA ARG A 194 -1.53 32.14 -36.01
C ARG A 194 -0.62 33.36 -35.94
N ASP A 195 0.56 33.24 -35.33
CA ASP A 195 1.41 34.41 -35.09
C ASP A 195 2.92 34.12 -35.02
N GLY A 196 3.37 32.91 -34.64
CA GLY A 196 4.78 32.50 -34.67
C GLY A 196 5.78 33.41 -33.92
N PHE A 197 5.30 34.39 -33.15
CA PHE A 197 6.13 35.34 -32.41
C PHE A 197 6.67 34.74 -31.13
N PHE A 198 5.97 33.78 -30.53
CA PHE A 198 6.32 33.20 -29.24
C PHE A 198 6.57 31.70 -29.33
N GLN A 199 7.43 31.23 -28.46
CA GLN A 199 7.69 29.82 -28.18
C GLN A 199 7.64 29.60 -26.68
N VAL A 200 7.14 28.44 -26.26
CA VAL A 200 7.28 27.98 -24.88
C VAL A 200 8.36 26.91 -24.81
N ASP A 201 9.26 27.02 -23.83
CA ASP A 201 10.15 25.93 -23.48
C ASP A 201 9.34 24.78 -22.87
N ASN A 202 9.47 23.59 -23.44
CA ASN A 202 8.62 22.45 -23.09
C ASN A 202 8.87 21.91 -21.68
N LYS A 203 10.03 22.17 -21.07
CA LYS A 203 10.37 21.69 -19.72
C LYS A 203 10.27 22.79 -18.68
N THR A 204 10.67 24.01 -19.04
CA THR A 204 10.76 25.10 -18.07
C THR A 204 9.52 26.00 -18.05
N GLY A 205 8.61 25.83 -19.01
CA GLY A 205 7.40 26.66 -19.14
C GLY A 205 7.68 28.12 -19.51
N VAL A 206 8.90 28.44 -19.96
CA VAL A 206 9.29 29.84 -20.25
C VAL A 206 8.76 30.24 -21.62
N LEU A 207 7.94 31.29 -21.64
CA LEU A 207 7.47 31.93 -22.86
C LEU A 207 8.52 32.94 -23.34
N LYS A 208 9.05 32.70 -24.53
CA LYS A 208 10.11 33.49 -25.16
C LYS A 208 9.61 34.10 -26.47
N LEU A 209 10.03 35.33 -26.73
CA LEU A 209 9.82 35.97 -28.03
C LEU A 209 10.85 35.43 -29.04
N ILE A 210 10.41 34.83 -30.15
CA ILE A 210 11.26 34.23 -31.19
C ILE A 210 11.23 35.01 -32.52
N ARG A 211 10.31 35.97 -32.68
CA ARG A 211 10.27 36.87 -33.83
C ARG A 211 9.94 38.30 -33.41
N PRO A 212 10.41 39.33 -34.15
CA PRO A 212 10.07 40.72 -33.86
C PRO A 212 8.56 40.96 -33.96
N LEU A 213 7.95 41.64 -32.98
CA LEU A 213 6.51 41.95 -33.00
C LEU A 213 6.15 43.05 -34.02
N ASN A 214 7.14 43.76 -34.55
CA ASN A 214 6.98 44.82 -35.53
C ASN A 214 6.88 44.32 -36.99
N SER A 215 6.90 43.01 -37.24
CA SER A 215 6.86 42.46 -38.61
C SER A 215 5.43 42.27 -39.18
N VAL A 216 4.39 42.70 -38.46
CA VAL A 216 3.04 42.81 -39.03
C VAL A 216 3.02 44.01 -39.99
N ARG A 217 3.05 43.75 -41.30
CA ARG A 217 2.86 44.82 -42.29
C ARG A 217 1.45 45.40 -42.10
N PRO A 218 1.26 46.73 -42.06
CA PRO A 218 -0.04 47.28 -42.41
C PRO A 218 -0.33 46.86 -43.85
N GLU A 219 -1.52 46.33 -44.13
CA GLU A 219 -1.99 46.18 -45.51
C GLU A 219 -2.00 47.57 -46.15
N SER A 220 -0.94 47.88 -46.91
CA SER A 220 -0.86 49.05 -47.74
C SER A 220 -1.72 48.80 -48.97
N GLY A 221 -2.90 49.40 -49.00
CA GLY A 221 -3.84 49.31 -50.10
C GLY A 221 -4.74 50.53 -50.23
N TRP A 222 -4.18 51.73 -50.12
CA TRP A 222 -4.78 52.93 -50.72
C TRP A 222 -3.77 53.48 -51.74
N ASP A 223 -3.82 52.93 -52.94
CA ASP A 223 -3.42 53.68 -54.13
C ASP A 223 -4.68 54.28 -54.75
N ILE A 224 -4.60 55.58 -54.95
CA ILE A 224 -5.58 56.56 -55.44
C ILE A 224 -5.90 56.36 -56.92
#